data_AF-A0A0N1GSS5-F1
#
_entry.id   AF-A0A0N1GSS5-F1
#
_cell.length_a   1.000
_cell.length_b   1.000
_cell.length_c   1.000
_cell.angle_alpha   90.00
_cell.angle_beta   90.00
_cell.angle_gamma   90.00
#
_symmetry.space_group_name_H-M   'P 1'
#
loop_
_entity.id
_entity.type
_entity.pdbx_description
1 polymer ?
#
loop_
_entity_poly.entity_id
_entity_poly.type
_entity_poly.pdbx_seq_one_letter_code
_entity_poly.pdbx_strand_id
1 'polypeptide(L)'
;MTPDDYGHLYAEAHDEPAFSNSDEGYGWMDANCATCIHDKPARQGRDHEGCPLILITLMSKRPIQFLDGPRSPEGLYNIADQYRCIEYRHENDGPTDPQPIPDPPGQLTLLPREDYQGHRMLTQAPQETAVPR
;
A
#
# COMPACT_ATOMS: atom_id res chain seq x y z
N MET A 1 -2.70 0.01 -7.07
CA MET A 1 -4.07 0.16 -6.56
C MET A 1 -4.89 0.91 -7.58
N THR A 2 -6.04 0.38 -7.95
CA THR A 2 -6.94 0.94 -8.97
C THR A 2 -8.31 1.25 -8.36
N PRO A 3 -9.12 2.13 -8.97
CA PRO A 3 -10.49 2.41 -8.52
C PRO A 3 -11.37 1.16 -8.41
N ASP A 4 -11.12 0.14 -9.24
CA ASP A 4 -11.85 -1.14 -9.22
C ASP A 4 -11.67 -1.91 -7.90
N ASP A 5 -10.61 -1.62 -7.14
CA ASP A 5 -10.37 -2.20 -5.81
C ASP A 5 -11.30 -1.64 -4.73
N TYR A 6 -12.05 -0.56 -5.01
CA TYR A 6 -12.83 0.20 -4.03
C TYR A 6 -13.77 -0.67 -3.18
N GLY A 7 -14.57 -1.53 -3.79
CA GLY A 7 -15.58 -2.31 -3.07
C GLY A 7 -14.98 -3.25 -2.02
N HIS A 8 -13.84 -3.86 -2.35
CA HIS A 8 -13.07 -4.70 -1.43
C HIS A 8 -12.45 -3.87 -0.31
N LEU A 9 -11.76 -2.78 -0.66
CA LEU A 9 -11.09 -1.89 0.29
C LEU A 9 -12.09 -1.25 1.27
N TYR A 10 -13.28 -0.89 0.80
CA TYR A 10 -14.36 -0.33 1.62
C TYR A 10 -14.90 -1.35 2.63
N ALA A 11 -15.00 -2.62 2.23
CA ALA A 11 -15.49 -3.70 3.08
C ALA A 11 -14.49 -4.06 4.19
N GLU A 12 -13.19 -3.96 3.94
CA GLU A 12 -12.14 -4.23 4.94
C GLU A 12 -11.84 -3.04 5.86
N ALA A 13 -12.21 -1.83 5.45
CA ALA A 13 -11.94 -0.62 6.21
C ALA A 13 -12.64 -0.61 7.57
N HIS A 14 -11.98 -0.01 8.56
CA HIS A 14 -12.54 0.15 9.89
C HIS A 14 -13.77 1.06 9.87
N ASP A 15 -14.82 0.65 10.60
CA ASP A 15 -16.09 1.38 10.78
C ASP A 15 -15.95 2.58 11.74
N GLU A 16 -14.92 3.39 11.53
CA GLU A 16 -14.67 4.61 12.28
C GLU A 16 -14.01 5.65 11.38
N PRO A 17 -14.25 6.96 11.60
CA PRO A 17 -13.61 7.99 10.82
C PRO A 17 -12.10 8.01 11.09
N ALA A 18 -11.29 8.22 10.05
CA ALA A 18 -9.84 8.36 10.22
C ALA A 18 -9.47 9.63 11.01
N PHE A 19 -10.22 10.71 10.83
CA PHE A 19 -9.95 12.03 11.37
C PHE A 19 -11.09 12.50 12.26
N SER A 20 -10.76 13.29 13.29
CA SER A 20 -11.76 13.80 14.23
C SER A 20 -12.59 14.94 13.62
N ASN A 21 -12.05 15.62 12.61
CA ASN A 21 -12.68 16.74 11.91
C ASN A 21 -12.07 16.94 10.52
N SER A 22 -12.68 17.86 9.75
CA SER A 22 -12.25 18.18 8.40
C SER A 22 -10.86 18.81 8.33
N ASP A 23 -10.46 19.63 9.31
CA ASP A 23 -9.17 20.32 9.29
C ASP A 23 -8.00 19.32 9.42
N GLU A 24 -8.14 18.32 10.30
CA GLU A 24 -7.19 17.20 10.40
C GLU A 24 -7.14 16.42 9.08
N GLY A 25 -8.30 16.12 8.51
CA GLY A 25 -8.38 15.39 7.25
C GLY A 25 -7.69 16.13 6.10
N TYR A 26 -8.00 17.41 5.92
CA TYR A 26 -7.38 18.22 4.88
C TYR A 26 -5.89 18.43 5.11
N GLY A 27 -5.46 18.67 6.35
CA GLY A 27 -4.03 18.82 6.66
C GLY A 27 -3.23 17.55 6.39
N TRP A 28 -3.78 16.38 6.71
CA TRP A 28 -3.13 15.10 6.40
C TRP A 28 -3.14 14.83 4.89
N MET A 29 -4.25 15.08 4.20
CA MET A 29 -4.35 14.91 2.75
C MET A 29 -3.43 15.86 1.98
N ASP A 30 -3.25 17.10 2.41
CA ASP A 30 -2.32 18.03 1.79
C ASP A 30 -0.87 17.54 1.90
N ALA A 31 -0.48 17.02 3.08
CA ALA A 31 0.86 16.49 3.28
C ALA A 31 1.14 15.18 2.53
N ASN A 32 0.13 14.31 2.38
CA ASN A 32 0.33 12.93 1.90
C ASN A 32 -0.31 12.66 0.52
N CYS A 33 -1.47 13.22 0.23
CA CYS A 33 -2.18 12.94 -1.03
C CYS A 33 -1.73 13.89 -2.14
N ALA A 34 -1.48 15.17 -1.85
CA ALA A 34 -1.10 16.18 -2.85
C ALA A 34 0.19 15.86 -3.63
N THR A 35 1.06 15.02 -3.07
CA THR A 35 2.32 14.56 -3.67
C THR A 35 2.31 13.09 -4.08
N CYS A 36 1.22 12.36 -3.82
CA CYS A 36 1.13 10.94 -4.11
C CYS A 36 0.79 10.69 -5.59
N ILE A 37 1.43 9.69 -6.20
CA ILE A 37 1.19 9.29 -7.59
C ILE A 37 -0.22 8.72 -7.80
N HIS A 38 -0.79 8.03 -6.81
CA HIS A 38 -2.11 7.39 -6.92
C HIS A 38 -3.26 8.39 -6.94
N ASP A 39 -3.07 9.57 -6.33
CA ASP A 39 -4.08 10.62 -6.32
C ASP A 39 -3.86 11.66 -7.44
N LYS A 40 -2.69 11.63 -8.10
CA LYS A 40 -2.34 12.55 -9.18
C LYS A 40 -3.39 12.65 -10.30
N PRO A 41 -4.03 11.54 -10.77
CA PRO A 41 -5.08 11.63 -11.78
C PRO A 41 -6.27 12.50 -11.35
N ALA A 42 -6.73 12.37 -10.10
CA ALA A 42 -7.83 13.18 -9.57
C ALA A 42 -7.46 14.67 -9.53
N ARG A 43 -6.24 15.01 -9.10
CA ARG A 43 -5.73 16.40 -9.16
C ARG A 43 -5.67 16.99 -10.57
N GLN A 44 -5.69 16.14 -11.60
CA GLN A 44 -5.72 16.52 -13.02
C GLN A 44 -7.13 16.49 -13.63
N GLY A 45 -8.18 16.37 -12.80
CA GLY A 45 -9.59 16.34 -13.24
C GLY A 45 -10.07 14.96 -13.69
N ARG A 46 -9.31 13.89 -13.41
CA ARG A 46 -9.70 12.50 -13.66
C ARG A 46 -10.06 11.81 -12.35
N ASP A 47 -11.09 12.33 -11.69
CA ASP A 47 -11.51 11.90 -10.35
C ASP A 47 -11.82 10.40 -10.26
N HIS A 48 -12.35 9.82 -11.34
CA HIS A 48 -12.63 8.39 -11.46
C HIS A 48 -11.37 7.50 -11.46
N GLU A 49 -10.19 8.07 -11.68
CA GLU A 49 -8.88 7.40 -11.60
C GLU A 49 -8.13 7.73 -10.29
N GLY A 50 -8.79 8.42 -9.34
CA GLY A 50 -8.19 8.80 -8.07
C GLY A 50 -7.94 7.64 -7.10
N CYS A 51 -7.23 7.92 -6.02
CA CYS A 51 -6.92 6.93 -5.00
C CYS A 51 -8.21 6.53 -4.23
N PRO A 52 -8.64 5.26 -4.26
CA PRO A 52 -9.88 4.83 -3.60
C PRO A 52 -9.82 4.99 -2.07
N LEU A 53 -8.63 5.01 -1.47
CA LEU A 53 -8.46 5.16 -0.02
C LEU A 53 -8.92 6.55 0.48
N ILE A 54 -8.75 7.59 -0.35
CA ILE A 54 -9.22 8.95 -0.01
C ILE A 54 -10.75 8.96 0.00
N LEU A 55 -11.39 8.35 -1.01
CA LEU A 55 -12.84 8.24 -1.06
C LEU A 55 -13.39 7.49 0.15
N ILE A 56 -12.79 6.36 0.54
CA ILE A 56 -13.17 5.61 1.75
C ILE A 56 -13.07 6.52 3.00
N THR A 57 -12.02 7.32 3.07
CA THR A 57 -11.81 8.25 4.19
C THR A 57 -12.89 9.35 4.24
N LEU A 58 -13.27 9.90 3.08
CA LEU A 58 -14.37 10.87 2.96
C LEU A 58 -15.74 10.25 3.30
N MET A 59 -15.87 8.94 3.19
CA MET A 59 -17.07 8.19 3.60
C MET A 59 -17.07 7.80 5.08
N SER A 60 -16.29 8.50 5.92
CA SER A 60 -16.22 8.29 7.38
C SER A 60 -15.76 6.90 7.80
N LYS A 61 -14.91 6.27 7.00
CA LYS A 61 -14.22 5.01 7.32
C LYS A 61 -12.72 5.22 7.35
N ARG A 62 -12.00 4.38 8.09
CA ARG A 62 -10.54 4.40 8.13
C ARG A 62 -9.98 3.21 7.34
N PRO A 63 -9.30 3.45 6.21
CA PRO A 63 -8.66 2.37 5.46
C PRO A 63 -7.63 1.62 6.30
N ILE A 64 -7.55 0.29 6.15
CA ILE A 64 -6.55 -0.55 6.86
C ILE A 64 -5.10 -0.21 6.47
N GLN A 65 -4.93 0.44 5.33
CA GLN A 65 -3.64 0.90 4.79
C GLN A 65 -3.05 2.06 5.61
N PHE A 66 -3.84 2.69 6.49
CA PHE A 66 -3.42 3.80 7.33
C PHE A 66 -2.88 3.24 8.64
N LEU A 67 -1.56 3.09 8.71
CA LEU A 67 -0.86 2.71 9.94
C LEU A 67 -0.69 3.94 10.83
N ASP A 68 -0.76 3.76 12.16
CA ASP A 68 -0.47 4.84 13.09
C ASP A 68 0.94 5.40 12.85
N GLY A 69 1.01 6.72 12.72
CA GLY A 69 2.28 7.43 12.65
C GLY A 69 2.88 7.72 14.03
N PRO A 70 4.02 8.42 14.06
CA PRO A 70 4.72 8.71 15.30
C PRO A 70 3.88 9.55 16.26
N ARG A 71 3.95 9.23 17.55
CA ARG A 71 3.30 9.96 18.64
C ARG A 71 4.35 10.51 19.60
N SER A 72 4.08 11.64 20.24
CA SER A 72 4.89 12.17 21.33
C SER A 72 4.78 11.28 22.58
N PRO A 73 5.65 11.46 23.60
CA PRO A 73 5.52 10.75 24.88
C PRO A 73 4.14 10.93 25.56
N GLU A 74 3.48 12.06 25.29
CA GLU A 74 2.14 12.41 25.77
C GLU A 74 1.01 11.84 24.87
N GLY A 75 1.35 11.10 23.82
CA GLY A 75 0.41 10.51 22.87
C GLY A 75 -0.10 11.47 21.79
N LEU A 76 0.45 12.69 21.70
CA LEU A 76 0.05 13.68 20.70
C LEU A 76 0.64 13.35 19.32
N TYR A 77 -0.01 13.83 18.26
CA TYR A 77 0.44 13.66 16.89
C TYR A 77 0.50 15.00 16.16
N ASN A 78 1.36 15.07 15.15
CA ASN A 78 1.26 16.09 14.12
C ASN A 78 0.19 15.66 13.10
N ILE A 79 -0.66 16.59 12.65
CA ILE A 79 -1.71 16.32 11.65
C ILE A 79 -1.12 15.65 10.41
N ALA A 80 0.01 16.16 9.91
CA ALA A 80 0.67 15.62 8.71
C ALA A 80 1.14 14.17 8.86
N ASP A 81 1.45 13.74 10.10
CA ASP A 81 2.05 12.44 10.41
C ASP A 81 1.10 11.53 11.21
N GLN A 82 -0.19 11.87 11.33
CA GLN A 82 -1.16 11.07 12.10
C GLN A 82 -1.19 9.61 11.64
N TYR A 83 -1.15 9.40 10.32
CA TYR A 83 -1.05 8.09 9.69
C TYR A 83 0.06 8.02 8.66
N ARG A 84 0.62 6.82 8.49
CA ARG A 84 1.46 6.41 7.37
C ARG A 84 0.64 5.52 6.44
N CYS A 85 0.39 5.96 5.22
CA CYS A 85 -0.26 5.15 4.20
C CYS A 85 0.76 4.20 3.56
N ILE A 86 0.54 2.89 3.65
CA ILE A 86 1.47 1.88 3.10
C ILE A 86 1.57 1.93 1.57
N GLU A 87 0.52 2.44 0.92
CA GLU A 87 0.43 2.63 -0.53
C GLU A 87 0.99 3.98 -0.99
N TYR A 88 1.44 4.85 -0.07
CA TYR A 88 2.00 6.13 -0.46
C TYR A 88 3.23 5.95 -1.35
N ARG A 89 3.24 6.63 -2.50
CA ARG A 89 4.37 6.72 -3.41
C ARG A 89 4.47 8.16 -3.90
N HIS A 90 5.62 8.80 -3.72
CA HIS A 90 5.78 10.17 -4.19
C HIS A 90 5.74 10.17 -5.72
N GLU A 91 5.14 11.18 -6.33
CA GLU A 91 5.10 11.32 -7.79
C GLU A 91 6.46 11.53 -8.47
N ASN A 92 7.53 11.69 -7.68
CA ASN A 92 8.92 11.84 -8.13
C ASN A 92 9.75 10.59 -7.80
N ASP A 93 9.19 9.64 -7.06
CA ASP A 93 9.82 8.34 -6.87
C ASP A 93 9.74 7.64 -8.23
N GLY A 94 10.90 7.37 -8.83
CA GLY A 94 10.99 6.60 -10.07
C GLY A 94 10.36 5.20 -9.92
N PRO A 95 10.25 4.42 -11.02
CA PRO A 95 9.69 3.08 -10.97
C PRO A 95 10.38 2.25 -9.88
N THR A 96 9.58 1.77 -8.91
CA THR A 96 10.05 1.06 -7.72
C THR A 96 10.46 -0.38 -8.03
N ASP A 97 9.85 -0.97 -9.06
CA ASP A 97 10.23 -2.30 -9.55
C ASP A 97 11.46 -2.20 -10.46
N PRO A 98 12.46 -3.09 -10.31
CA PRO A 98 13.49 -3.26 -11.31
C PRO A 98 12.78 -3.51 -12.64
N GLN A 99 12.84 -2.54 -13.54
CA GLN A 99 12.33 -2.72 -14.87
C GLN A 99 13.12 -3.86 -15.51
N PRO A 100 12.47 -4.80 -16.23
CA PRO A 100 13.19 -5.80 -16.99
C PRO A 100 14.21 -5.08 -17.87
N ILE A 101 15.49 -5.30 -17.62
CA ILE A 101 16.55 -4.82 -18.50
C ILE A 101 16.37 -5.63 -19.79
N PRO A 102 16.15 -5.00 -20.96
CA PRO A 102 16.11 -5.74 -22.21
C PRO A 102 17.41 -6.53 -22.37
N ASP A 103 17.30 -7.81 -22.76
CA ASP A 103 18.49 -8.64 -22.96
C ASP A 103 19.44 -7.93 -23.94
N PRO A 104 20.72 -7.72 -23.57
CA PRO A 104 21.66 -7.08 -24.47
C PRO A 104 21.84 -7.95 -25.72
N PRO A 105 21.99 -7.32 -26.91
CA PRO A 105 22.12 -8.07 -28.16
C PRO A 105 23.29 -9.06 -28.10
N GLY A 106 22.99 -10.34 -28.31
CA GLY A 106 23.99 -11.43 -28.30
C GLY A 106 24.01 -12.26 -27.01
N GLN A 107 23.26 -11.89 -25.98
CA GLN A 107 23.02 -12.74 -24.81
C GLN A 107 21.83 -13.67 -25.11
N LEU A 108 22.04 -14.98 -25.10
CA LEU A 108 20.96 -15.96 -25.17
C LEU A 108 20.07 -15.82 -23.92
N THR A 109 18.76 -16.03 -24.08
CA THR A 109 17.80 -16.03 -22.96
C THR A 109 18.07 -17.20 -22.00
N LEU A 110 17.68 -17.03 -20.73
CA LEU A 110 17.63 -18.16 -19.79
C LEU A 110 16.65 -19.21 -20.34
N LEU A 111 17.08 -20.48 -20.35
CA LEU A 111 16.25 -21.59 -20.83
C LEU A 111 14.95 -21.69 -20.01
N PRO A 112 13.81 -22.04 -20.65
CA PRO A 112 12.57 -22.26 -19.93
C PRO A 112 12.73 -23.36 -18.88
N ARG A 113 12.15 -23.15 -17.70
CA ARG A 113 12.33 -24.01 -16.53
C ARG A 113 11.60 -25.36 -16.63
N GLU A 114 10.78 -25.54 -17.65
CA GLU A 114 9.82 -26.66 -17.79
C GLU A 114 10.50 -28.03 -17.62
N ASP A 115 11.67 -28.25 -18.22
CA ASP A 115 12.41 -29.52 -18.15
C ASP A 115 13.19 -29.71 -16.83
N TYR A 116 13.31 -28.67 -16.00
CA TYR A 116 14.11 -28.67 -14.77
C TYR A 116 13.25 -28.66 -13.50
N GLN A 117 11.95 -28.93 -13.61
CA GLN A 117 11.05 -29.13 -12.47
C GLN A 117 11.22 -30.54 -11.90
N GLY A 118 12.40 -30.85 -11.36
CA GLY A 118 12.62 -32.07 -10.60
C GLY A 118 11.70 -32.15 -9.36
N HIS A 119 11.44 -33.37 -8.88
CA HIS A 119 10.65 -33.60 -7.68
C HIS A 119 11.21 -32.84 -6.48
N ARG A 120 10.38 -32.01 -5.82
CA ARG A 120 10.72 -31.37 -4.54
C ARG A 120 11.09 -32.44 -3.52
N MET A 121 12.37 -32.59 -3.20
CA MET A 121 12.88 -33.54 -2.20
C MET A 121 12.89 -33.00 -0.76
N LEU A 122 12.26 -31.85 -0.51
CA LEU A 122 12.17 -31.31 0.84
C LEU A 122 11.01 -31.97 1.58
N THR A 123 11.34 -33.03 2.32
CA THR A 123 10.49 -33.63 3.35
C THR A 123 10.16 -32.56 4.40
N GLN A 124 8.90 -32.49 4.84
CA GLN A 124 8.50 -31.62 5.94
C GLN A 124 9.31 -31.99 7.20
N ALA A 125 9.89 -30.99 7.87
CA ALA A 125 10.54 -31.19 9.16
C ALA A 125 9.49 -31.72 10.17
N PRO A 126 9.84 -32.68 11.05
CA PRO A 126 8.94 -33.15 12.09
C PRO A 126 8.50 -31.97 12.96
N GLN A 127 7.20 -31.84 13.20
CA GLN A 127 6.68 -30.88 14.18
C GLN A 127 7.24 -31.22 15.56
N GLU A 128 7.89 -30.25 16.21
CA GLU A 128 8.26 -30.37 17.62
C GLU A 128 7.00 -30.64 18.44
N THR A 129 6.93 -31.83 19.02
CA THR A 129 5.92 -32.17 20.03
C THR A 129 6.13 -31.27 21.23
N ALA A 130 5.12 -30.45 21.54
CA ALA A 130 5.06 -29.65 22.75
C ALA A 130 5.35 -30.53 23.98
N VAL A 131 6.37 -30.15 24.76
CA VAL A 131 6.67 -30.77 26.06
C VAL A 131 5.61 -30.30 27.05
N PRO A 132 4.79 -31.21 27.63
CA PRO A 132 3.90 -30.83 28.72
C PRO A 132 4.70 -30.74 30.03
N ARG A 133 4.54 -29.58 30.68
CA ARG A 133 4.98 -29.12 32.02
C ARG A 133 5.86 -30.04 32.87
#